data_AF-A0A3B3X6H1-F1
#
_entry.id   AF-A0A3B3X6H1-F1
#
_cell.length_a   1.000
_cell.length_b   1.000
_cell.length_c   1.000
_cell.angle_alpha   90.00
_cell.angle_beta   90.00
_cell.angle_gamma   90.00
#
_symmetry.space_group_name_H-M   'P 1'
#
loop_
_entity.id
_entity.type
_entity.pdbx_description
1 polymer ?
#
loop_
_entity_poly.entity_id
_entity_poly.type
_entity_poly.pdbx_seq_one_letter_code
_entity_poly.pdbx_strand_id
1 'polypeptide(L)'
;IDGSGGTLQALRKEKSRDAARSRRGKENFEFYELAKMLPLPGAITSQLDKASIIRLTISYLKMRDFLHYLCKLLPLVCMCCLRLHSVHRANSLIQIRKLKHQVQQM
;
A
#
# COMPACT_ATOMS: atom_id res chain seq x y z
N ILE A 1 47.32 22.31 13.70
CA ILE A 1 47.17 21.36 12.57
C ILE A 1 45.83 20.67 12.82
N ASP A 2 44.72 21.28 12.41
CA ASP A 2 43.39 20.89 12.91
C ASP A 2 42.36 20.74 11.76
N GLY A 3 42.82 20.22 10.63
CA GLY A 3 42.05 20.14 9.38
C GLY A 3 41.39 18.79 9.04
N SER A 4 41.64 17.70 9.77
CA SER A 4 41.18 16.36 9.36
C SER A 4 39.96 15.80 10.13
N GLY A 5 39.62 16.35 11.30
CA GLY A 5 38.52 15.84 12.13
C GLY A 5 37.11 16.23 11.63
N GLY A 6 36.98 17.39 10.98
CA GLY A 6 35.71 17.92 10.50
C GLY A 6 35.10 17.13 9.33
N THR A 7 35.95 16.64 8.41
CA THR A 7 35.52 15.97 7.17
C THR A 7 34.90 14.60 7.43
N LEU A 8 35.45 13.83 8.38
CA LEU A 8 34.91 12.51 8.73
C LEU A 8 33.60 12.61 9.53
N GLN A 9 33.46 13.62 10.39
CA GLN A 9 32.18 13.88 11.07
C GLN A 9 31.12 14.38 10.10
N ALA A 10 31.49 15.24 9.13
CA ALA A 10 30.60 15.66 8.06
C ALA A 10 30.14 14.47 7.21
N LEU A 11 31.05 13.56 6.84
CA LEU A 11 30.70 12.35 6.09
C LEU A 11 29.77 11.41 6.86
N ARG A 12 29.97 11.25 8.18
CA ARG A 12 29.07 10.45 9.03
C ARG A 12 27.67 11.07 9.12
N LYS A 13 27.59 12.39 9.26
CA LYS A 13 26.32 13.13 9.25
C LYS A 13 25.62 13.01 7.90
N GLU A 14 26.38 13.10 6.80
CA GLU A 14 25.86 12.92 5.45
C GLU A 14 25.27 11.52 5.25
N LYS A 15 26.01 10.48 5.63
CA LYS A 15 25.53 9.09 5.54
C LYS A 15 24.26 8.85 6.37
N SER A 16 24.16 9.44 7.55
CA SER A 16 22.94 9.39 8.38
C SER A 16 21.77 10.08 7.69
N ARG A 17 22.03 11.24 7.06
CA ARG A 17 21.04 12.02 6.33
C ARG A 17 20.52 11.28 5.10
N ASP A 18 21.41 10.64 4.34
CA ASP A 18 21.06 9.78 3.21
C ASP A 18 20.27 8.54 3.65
N ALA A 19 20.66 7.90 4.74
CA ALA A 19 19.89 6.79 5.31
C ALA A 19 18.48 7.23 5.73
N ALA A 20 18.34 8.42 6.34
CA ALA A 20 17.04 8.98 6.69
C ALA A 20 16.20 9.33 5.44
N ARG A 21 16.83 9.88 4.39
CA ARG A 21 16.16 10.19 3.11
C ARG A 21 15.68 8.91 2.42
N SER A 22 16.54 7.89 2.33
CA SER A 22 16.21 6.59 1.76
C SER A 22 15.03 5.95 2.48
N ARG A 23 15.02 5.96 3.82
CA ARG A 23 13.88 5.48 4.62
C ARG A 23 12.58 6.23 4.32
N ARG A 24 12.61 7.56 4.27
CA ARG A 24 11.43 8.39 3.94
C ARG A 24 10.94 8.14 2.51
N GLY A 25 11.87 7.98 1.56
CA GLY A 25 11.54 7.68 0.16
C GLY A 25 10.86 6.32 0.02
N LYS A 26 11.40 5.28 0.67
CA LYS A 26 10.79 3.95 0.68
C LYS A 26 9.40 3.98 1.32
N GLU A 27 9.25 4.62 2.47
CA GLU A 27 7.95 4.78 3.13
C GLU A 27 6.92 5.47 2.22
N ASN A 28 7.28 6.57 1.56
CA ASN A 28 6.40 7.25 0.61
C ASN A 28 5.96 6.35 -0.54
N PHE A 29 6.88 5.54 -1.07
CA PHE A 29 6.58 4.58 -2.12
C PHE A 29 5.58 3.52 -1.65
N GLU A 30 5.79 2.92 -0.48
CA GLU A 30 4.87 1.94 0.08
C GLU A 30 3.46 2.53 0.32
N PHE A 31 3.37 3.78 0.80
CA PHE A 31 2.07 4.46 0.94
C PHE A 31 1.37 4.68 -0.39
N TYR A 32 2.12 5.02 -1.43
CA TYR A 32 1.57 5.21 -2.77
C TYR A 32 1.05 3.90 -3.37
N GLU A 33 1.81 2.81 -3.23
CA GLU A 33 1.37 1.48 -3.65
C GLU A 33 0.14 1.01 -2.86
N LEU A 34 0.10 1.29 -1.54
CA LEU A 34 -1.08 1.02 -0.72
C LEU A 34 -2.31 1.77 -1.23
N ALA A 35 -2.17 3.06 -1.53
CA ALA A 35 -3.27 3.90 -2.03
C ALA A 35 -3.85 3.36 -3.34
N LYS A 36 -3.02 2.81 -4.24
CA LYS A 36 -3.47 2.17 -5.49
C LYS A 36 -4.26 0.89 -5.30
N MET A 37 -4.10 0.20 -4.17
CA MET A 37 -4.83 -1.03 -3.88
C MET A 37 -6.24 -0.77 -3.34
N LEU A 38 -6.55 0.46 -2.93
CA LEU A 38 -7.90 0.82 -2.50
C LEU A 38 -8.85 0.81 -3.70
N PRO A 39 -10.13 0.43 -3.52
CA PRO A 39 -11.14 0.43 -4.58
C PRO A 39 -11.63 1.86 -4.88
N LEU A 40 -10.71 2.78 -5.18
CA LEU A 40 -10.95 4.19 -5.48
C LEU A 40 -10.30 4.55 -6.81
N PRO A 41 -10.86 5.50 -7.58
CA PRO A 41 -10.20 6.02 -8.78
C PRO A 41 -8.82 6.62 -8.48
N GLY A 42 -7.83 6.33 -9.32
CA GLY A 42 -6.44 6.78 -9.14
C GLY A 42 -6.26 8.29 -9.00
N ALA A 43 -7.17 9.07 -9.60
CA ALA A 43 -7.18 10.54 -9.51
C ALA A 43 -7.51 11.07 -8.10
N ILE A 44 -8.21 10.27 -7.28
CA ILE A 44 -8.56 10.61 -5.90
C ILE A 44 -7.47 10.10 -4.96
N THR A 45 -6.98 8.87 -5.19
CA THR A 45 -5.95 8.26 -4.33
C THR A 45 -4.63 9.02 -4.36
N SER A 46 -4.32 9.74 -5.45
CA SER A 46 -3.13 10.59 -5.56
C SER A 46 -3.19 11.85 -4.70
N GLN A 47 -4.38 12.29 -4.29
CA GLN A 47 -4.60 13.48 -3.46
C GLN A 47 -4.73 13.15 -1.97
N LEU A 48 -4.78 11.87 -1.60
CA LEU A 48 -4.95 11.45 -0.22
C LEU A 48 -3.67 11.68 0.59
N ASP A 49 -3.85 12.23 1.80
CA ASP A 49 -2.79 12.28 2.79
C ASP A 49 -2.52 10.88 3.40
N LYS A 50 -1.33 10.69 3.97
CA LYS A 50 -0.90 9.41 4.55
C LYS A 50 -1.85 8.88 5.63
N ALA A 51 -2.40 9.76 6.47
CA ALA A 51 -3.29 9.33 7.54
C ALA A 51 -4.64 8.87 6.98
N SER A 52 -5.16 9.55 5.98
CA SER A 52 -6.37 9.13 5.26
C SER A 52 -6.18 7.81 4.53
N ILE A 53 -5.03 7.56 3.88
CA ILE A 53 -4.71 6.26 3.27
C ILE A 53 -4.81 5.14 4.32
N ILE A 54 -4.21 5.31 5.50
CA ILE A 54 -4.27 4.32 6.58
C ILE A 54 -5.71 4.11 7.06
N ARG A 55 -6.42 5.20 7.37
CA ARG A 55 -7.81 5.14 7.88
C ARG A 55 -8.73 4.41 6.90
N LEU A 56 -8.65 4.75 5.61
CA LEU A 56 -9.45 4.11 4.56
C LEU A 56 -9.07 2.65 4.38
N THR A 57 -7.78 2.30 4.43
CA THR A 57 -7.32 0.91 4.36
C THR A 57 -7.91 0.08 5.51
N ILE A 58 -7.80 0.56 6.74
CA ILE A 58 -8.33 -0.14 7.93
C ILE A 58 -9.84 -0.32 7.81
N SER A 59 -10.56 0.75 7.45
CA SER A 59 -12.01 0.69 7.26
C SER A 59 -12.40 -0.30 6.16
N TYR A 60 -11.66 -0.34 5.05
CA TYR A 60 -11.89 -1.28 3.96
C TYR A 60 -11.69 -2.74 4.39
N LEU A 61 -10.62 -3.04 5.13
CA LEU A 61 -10.38 -4.39 5.65
C LEU A 61 -11.50 -4.83 6.62
N LYS A 62 -11.88 -3.95 7.56
CA LYS A 62 -12.98 -4.21 8.50
C LYS A 62 -14.32 -4.46 7.79
N MET A 63 -14.64 -3.65 6.77
CA MET A 63 -15.85 -3.85 5.98
C MET A 63 -15.82 -5.19 5.23
N ARG A 64 -14.69 -5.56 4.66
CA ARG A 64 -14.54 -6.84 3.96
C ARG A 64 -14.76 -8.03 4.90
N ASP A 65 -14.21 -7.96 6.10
CA ASP A 65 -14.40 -9.00 7.11
C ASP A 65 -15.86 -9.06 7.59
N PHE A 66 -16.49 -7.91 7.86
CA PHE A 66 -17.90 -7.84 8.23
C PHE A 66 -18.81 -8.45 7.15
N LEU A 67 -18.56 -8.12 5.87
CA LEU A 67 -19.29 -8.70 4.75
C LEU A 67 -19.08 -10.21 4.63
N HIS A 68 -17.88 -10.73 4.93
CA HIS A 68 -17.64 -12.17 4.99
C HIS A 68 -18.44 -12.85 6.11
N TYR A 69 -18.54 -12.25 7.30
CA TYR A 69 -19.37 -12.77 8.39
C TYR A 69 -20.86 -12.73 8.03
N LEU A 70 -21.34 -11.61 7.45
CA LEU A 70 -22.73 -11.47 7.03
C LEU A 70 -23.11 -12.52 5.98
N CYS A 71 -22.22 -12.78 5.02
CA CYS A 71 -22.41 -13.79 3.97
C CYS A 71 -22.44 -15.24 4.52
N LYS A 72 -21.81 -15.50 5.68
CA LYS A 72 -21.91 -16.79 6.37
C LYS A 72 -23.20 -16.94 7.18
N LEU A 73 -23.77 -15.83 7.68
CA LEU A 73 -24.90 -15.87 8.59
C LEU A 73 -26.27 -15.85 7.89
N LEU A 74 -26.37 -15.29 6.67
CA LEU A 74 -27.61 -15.31 5.88
C LEU A 74 -27.40 -15.98 4.49
N PRO A 75 -27.78 -17.25 4.31
CA PRO A 75 -27.74 -17.90 2.99
C PRO A 75 -28.74 -17.32 1.98
N LEU A 76 -29.77 -16.56 2.40
CA LEU A 76 -30.80 -16.00 1.50
C LEU A 76 -30.36 -14.77 0.68
N VAL A 77 -29.24 -14.10 1.00
CA VAL A 77 -28.72 -12.94 0.22
C VAL A 77 -27.72 -13.35 -0.88
N CYS A 78 -27.38 -14.64 -0.98
CA CYS A 78 -26.23 -15.12 -1.76
C CYS A 78 -26.43 -15.13 -3.30
N MET A 79 -27.64 -14.92 -3.82
CA MET A 79 -27.84 -14.92 -5.29
C MET A 79 -27.33 -13.66 -6.01
N CYS A 80 -27.09 -12.54 -5.30
CA CYS A 80 -26.54 -11.32 -5.91
C CYS A 80 -24.99 -11.25 -5.84
N CYS A 81 -24.37 -11.92 -4.87
CA CYS A 81 -22.93 -11.81 -4.59
C CYS A 81 -22.01 -12.63 -5.52
N LEU A 82 -22.53 -13.61 -6.28
CA LEU A 82 -21.68 -14.43 -7.18
C LEU A 82 -21.15 -13.64 -8.40
N ARG A 83 -21.85 -12.58 -8.84
CA ARG A 83 -21.34 -11.67 -9.89
C ARG A 83 -20.30 -10.68 -9.36
N LEU A 84 -20.41 -10.23 -8.12
CA LEU A 84 -19.48 -9.23 -7.55
C LEU A 84 -18.17 -9.86 -7.02
N HIS A 85 -18.23 -11.10 -6.49
CA HIS A 85 -17.03 -11.83 -6.09
C HIS A 85 -16.15 -12.22 -7.29
N SER A 86 -16.74 -12.48 -8.46
CA SER A 86 -15.97 -12.76 -9.69
C SER A 86 -15.19 -11.53 -10.18
N VAL A 87 -15.73 -10.31 -10.06
CA VAL A 87 -15.03 -9.08 -10.50
C VAL A 87 -13.91 -8.68 -9.53
N HIS A 88 -14.12 -8.81 -8.21
CA HIS A 88 -13.08 -8.47 -7.22
C HIS A 88 -11.94 -9.50 -7.17
N ARG A 89 -12.26 -10.80 -7.36
CA ARG A 89 -11.25 -11.87 -7.45
C ARG A 89 -10.46 -11.78 -8.76
N ALA A 90 -11.10 -11.39 -9.88
CA ALA A 90 -10.41 -11.16 -11.15
C ALA A 90 -9.47 -9.94 -11.08
N ASN A 91 -9.91 -8.79 -10.55
CA ASN A 91 -9.07 -7.59 -10.45
C ASN A 91 -7.89 -7.76 -9.48
N SER A 92 -8.08 -8.42 -8.33
CA SER A 92 -7.00 -8.69 -7.38
C SER A 92 -6.00 -9.75 -7.89
N LEU A 93 -6.45 -10.82 -8.55
CA LEU A 93 -5.55 -11.83 -9.12
C LEU A 93 -4.77 -11.32 -10.35
N ILE A 94 -5.35 -10.44 -11.18
CA ILE A 94 -4.63 -9.81 -12.29
C ILE A 94 -3.50 -8.92 -11.78
N GLN A 95 -3.74 -8.17 -10.69
CA GLN A 95 -2.70 -7.33 -10.09
C GLN A 95 -1.62 -8.13 -9.36
N ILE A 96 -1.98 -9.19 -8.63
CA ILE A 96 -0.98 -10.08 -7.97
C ILE A 96 -0.13 -10.81 -9.02
N ARG A 97 -0.72 -11.24 -10.15
CA ARG A 97 0.04 -11.87 -11.25
C ARG A 97 0.96 -10.87 -11.96
N LYS A 98 0.51 -9.63 -12.20
CA LYS A 98 1.38 -8.55 -12.72
C LYS A 98 2.53 -8.24 -11.76
N LEU A 99 2.27 -8.17 -10.46
CA LEU A 99 3.30 -7.92 -9.44
C LEU A 99 4.30 -9.07 -9.35
N LYS A 100 3.84 -10.34 -9.39
CA LYS A 100 4.72 -11.52 -9.41
C LYS A 100 5.60 -11.56 -10.66
N HIS A 101 5.08 -11.18 -11.82
CA HIS A 101 5.84 -11.15 -13.07
C HIS A 101 6.86 -10.00 -13.12
N GLN A 102 6.55 -8.85 -12.50
CA GLN A 102 7.49 -7.72 -12.36
C GLN A 102 8.62 -8.03 -11.37
N VAL A 103 8.32 -8.77 -10.29
CA VAL A 103 9.33 -9.20 -9.31
C VAL A 103 10.24 -10.33 -9.83
N GLN A 104 9.77 -11.16 -10.78
CA GLN A 104 10.61 -12.19 -11.42
C GLN A 104 11.49 -11.69 -12.57
N GLN A 105 11.35 -10.42 -12.97
CA GLN A 105 12.11 -9.80 -14.07
C GLN A 105 13.13 -8.75 -13.56
N MET A 106 13.26 -8.63 -12.23
CA MET A 106 14.43 -8.05 -11.55
C MET A 106 15.27 -9.18 -10.97
#